data_AF-A0A965PTX2-F1
#
_entry.id   AF-A0A965PTX2-F1
#
_cell.length_a   1.000
_cell.length_b   1.000
_cell.length_c   1.000
_cell.angle_alpha   90.00
_cell.angle_beta   90.00
_cell.angle_gamma   90.00
#
_symmetry.space_group_name_H-M   'P 1'
#
loop_
_entity.id
_entity.type
_entity.pdbx_description
1 polymer ?
#
loop_
_entity_poly.entity_id
_entity_poly.type
_entity_poly.pdbx_seq_one_letter_code
_entity_poly.pdbx_strand_id
1 'polypeptide(L)'
;MDTDNDPVAWAVDRGAAYPALCYTHCDALHEASKSRGEVVPLYRSPALTAAEREAIREALAGAEQDARLFADAAAAKDAVALRGLLDRTK
;
A
#
# COMPACT_ATOMS: atom_id res chain seq x y z
N MET A 1 14.43 0.40 16.27
CA MET A 1 14.28 -0.14 14.91
C MET A 1 13.29 0.81 14.26
N ASP A 2 13.79 1.78 13.50
CA ASP A 2 12.98 2.87 12.93
C ASP A 2 12.12 2.32 11.80
N THR A 3 10.93 1.84 12.15
CA THR A 3 9.90 1.42 11.19
C THR A 3 9.30 2.60 10.42
N ASP A 4 9.65 3.83 10.77
CA ASP A 4 9.13 5.06 10.17
C ASP A 4 9.75 5.39 8.80
N ASN A 5 10.83 4.71 8.42
CA ASN A 5 11.51 4.89 7.12
C ASN A 5 11.42 3.67 6.19
N ASP A 6 10.78 2.58 6.62
CA ASP A 6 10.61 1.43 5.75
C ASP A 6 9.39 1.68 4.82
N PRO A 7 9.57 1.75 3.49
CA PRO A 7 8.48 1.88 2.55
C PRO A 7 7.77 0.53 2.48
N VAL A 8 6.72 0.37 3.27
CA VAL A 8 5.99 -0.87 3.34
C VAL A 8 4.52 -0.59 3.14
N ALA A 9 3.94 -1.17 2.10
CA ALA A 9 2.52 -1.06 1.82
C ALA A 9 1.70 -1.48 3.05
N TRP A 10 1.01 -0.52 3.66
CA TRP A 10 0.03 -0.74 4.73
C TRP A 10 -1.36 -0.64 4.11
N ALA A 11 -2.22 -1.62 4.39
CA ALA A 11 -3.65 -1.50 4.11
C ALA A 11 -4.34 -0.90 5.34
N VAL A 12 -5.23 0.07 5.12
CA VAL A 12 -6.24 0.44 6.09
C VAL A 12 -7.50 -0.36 5.77
N ASP A 13 -7.71 -1.46 6.49
CA ASP A 13 -8.90 -2.30 6.35
C ASP A 13 -10.07 -1.62 7.10
N ARG A 14 -11.11 -1.23 6.35
CA ARG A 14 -12.44 -1.05 6.93
C ARG A 14 -13.26 -2.26 6.50
N GLY A 15 -14.27 -2.62 7.30
CA GLY A 15 -15.40 -3.43 6.83
C GLY A 15 -16.22 -2.81 5.67
N ALA A 16 -15.61 -2.04 4.77
CA ALA A 16 -16.15 -1.43 3.57
C ALA A 16 -15.16 -1.56 2.40
N ALA A 17 -15.51 -2.44 1.46
CA ALA A 17 -15.18 -2.50 0.04
C ALA A 17 -13.72 -2.34 -0.49
N TYR A 18 -12.86 -1.45 0.03
CA TYR A 18 -11.52 -1.21 -0.52
C TYR A 18 -10.51 -0.77 0.55
N PRO A 19 -9.38 -1.48 0.74
CA PRO A 19 -8.33 -1.02 1.63
C PRO A 19 -7.58 0.18 1.02
N ALA A 20 -7.40 1.25 1.80
CA ALA A 20 -6.54 2.37 1.41
C ALA A 20 -5.08 1.97 1.61
N LEU A 21 -4.24 2.20 0.60
CA LEU A 21 -2.80 1.92 0.67
C LEU A 21 -2.03 3.14 1.15
N CYS A 22 -1.21 2.94 2.17
CA CYS A 22 -0.33 3.96 2.72
C CYS A 22 1.12 3.49 2.70
N TYR A 23 2.01 4.42 2.36
CA TYR A 23 3.44 4.14 2.15
C TYR A 23 4.26 4.23 3.44
N THR A 24 3.75 4.97 4.43
CA THR A 24 4.31 5.03 5.78
C THR A 24 3.29 4.56 6.80
N HIS A 25 3.78 4.05 7.93
CA HIS A 25 2.93 3.66 9.05
C HIS A 25 2.17 4.88 9.61
N CYS A 26 2.77 6.06 9.62
CA CYS A 26 2.13 7.31 10.07
C CYS A 26 0.96 7.71 9.18
N ASP A 27 1.11 7.62 7.85
CA ASP A 27 0.01 7.90 6.91
C ASP A 27 -1.10 6.87 7.05
N ALA A 28 -0.74 5.59 7.25
CA ALA A 28 -1.69 4.52 7.51
C ALA A 28 -2.49 4.78 8.78
N LEU A 29 -1.84 5.17 9.87
CA LEU A 29 -2.49 5.54 11.12
C LEU A 29 -3.37 6.79 10.96
N HIS A 30 -2.91 7.78 10.20
CA HIS A 30 -3.69 8.99 9.93
C HIS A 30 -4.96 8.65 9.16
N GLU A 31 -4.88 7.86 8.10
CA GLU A 31 -6.03 7.41 7.34
C GLU A 31 -6.94 6.50 8.18
N ALA A 32 -6.39 5.53 8.91
CA ALA A 32 -7.14 4.70 9.84
C ALA A 32 -7.90 5.51 10.89
N SER A 33 -7.33 6.63 11.38
CA SER A 33 -7.99 7.51 12.35
C SER A 33 -9.24 8.19 11.80
N LYS A 34 -9.24 8.60 10.52
CA LYS A 34 -10.42 9.14 9.82
C LYS A 34 -11.47 8.05 9.61
N SER A 35 -11.01 6.81 9.56
CA SER A 35 -11.74 5.70 8.98
C SER A 35 -12.29 4.70 10.01
N ARG A 36 -11.76 4.75 11.24
CA ARG A 36 -11.87 3.68 12.25
C ARG A 36 -11.43 2.31 11.68
N GLY A 37 -10.50 2.33 10.73
CA GLY A 37 -9.95 1.13 10.11
C GLY A 37 -8.80 0.53 10.92
N GLU A 38 -8.44 -0.70 10.60
CA GLU A 38 -7.26 -1.37 11.13
C GLU A 38 -6.09 -1.20 10.16
N VAL A 39 -4.90 -0.89 10.70
CA VAL A 39 -3.67 -0.77 9.91
C VAL A 39 -2.99 -2.13 9.83
N VAL A 40 -2.97 -2.72 8.64
CA VAL A 40 -2.40 -4.04 8.37
C VAL A 40 -1.12 -3.91 7.56
N PRO A 41 0.04 -4.40 8.06
CA PRO A 41 1.29 -4.45 7.31
C PRO A 41 1.24 -5.56 6.24
N LEU A 42 0.90 -5.22 5.00
CA LEU A 42 0.72 -6.23 3.94
C LEU A 42 2.02 -6.99 3.60
N TYR A 43 3.16 -6.34 3.77
CA TYR A 43 4.47 -6.98 3.60
C TYR A 43 4.75 -8.10 4.63
N ARG A 44 4.01 -8.17 5.73
CA ARG A 44 4.10 -9.29 6.70
C ARG A 44 3.07 -10.38 6.41
N SER A 45 2.07 -10.11 5.58
CA SER A 45 1.05 -11.09 5.23
C SER A 45 1.63 -12.20 4.34
N PRO A 46 1.44 -13.49 4.72
CA PRO A 46 1.93 -14.62 3.94
C PRO A 46 1.14 -14.82 2.65
N ALA A 47 -0.09 -14.31 2.59
CA ALA A 47 -0.94 -14.27 1.41
C ALA A 47 -1.80 -13.00 1.45
N LEU A 48 -2.17 -12.51 0.27
CA LEU A 48 -3.15 -11.43 0.12
C LEU A 48 -4.52 -12.03 -0.19
N THR A 49 -5.56 -11.49 0.43
CA THR A 49 -6.94 -11.68 0.01
C THR A 49 -7.17 -11.09 -1.39
N ALA A 50 -8.28 -11.46 -2.03
CA ALA A 50 -8.64 -10.91 -3.33
C ALA A 50 -8.82 -9.38 -3.29
N ALA A 51 -9.40 -8.86 -2.21
CA ALA A 51 -9.62 -7.42 -2.02
C ALA A 51 -8.30 -6.66 -1.85
N GLU A 52 -7.39 -7.16 -1.02
CA GLU A 52 -6.06 -6.56 -0.85
C GLU A 52 -5.27 -6.59 -2.16
N ARG A 53 -5.33 -7.71 -2.89
CA ARG A 53 -4.65 -7.83 -4.18
C ARG A 53 -5.18 -6.83 -5.20
N GLU A 54 -6.49 -6.61 -5.25
CA GLU A 54 -7.10 -5.65 -6.16
C GLU A 54 -6.71 -4.21 -5.79
N ALA A 55 -6.78 -3.85 -4.51
CA ALA A 55 -6.32 -2.53 -4.06
C ALA A 55 -4.84 -2.28 -4.39
N ILE A 56 -3.98 -3.29 -4.23
CA ILE A 56 -2.56 -3.18 -4.61
C ILE A 56 -2.41 -2.97 -6.12
N ARG A 57 -3.25 -3.58 -6.97
CA ARG A 57 -3.22 -3.34 -8.41
C ARG A 57 -3.66 -1.91 -8.76
N GLU A 58 -4.70 -1.40 -8.13
CA GLU A 58 -5.17 -0.03 -8.34
C GLU A 58 -4.11 0.99 -7.90
N ALA A 59 -3.51 0.81 -6.73
CA ALA A 59 -2.42 1.66 -6.26
C ALA A 59 -1.18 1.55 -7.14
N LEU A 60 -0.85 0.35 -7.64
CA LEU A 60 0.26 0.17 -8.58
C LEU A 60 0.01 0.96 -9.87
N ALA A 61 -1.20 0.90 -10.43
CA ALA A 61 -1.55 1.67 -11.62
C ALA A 61 -1.44 3.18 -11.39
N GLY A 62 -1.89 3.68 -10.23
CA GLY A 62 -1.73 5.08 -9.84
C GLY A 62 -0.26 5.49 -9.71
N ALA A 63 0.54 4.70 -8.99
CA ALA A 63 1.96 4.95 -8.81
C ALA A 63 2.74 4.91 -10.13
N GLU A 64 2.46 3.96 -11.02
CA GLU A 64 3.07 3.88 -12.36
C GLU A 64 2.67 5.09 -13.24
N GLN A 65 1.41 5.53 -13.15
CA GLN A 65 0.93 6.71 -13.85
C GLN A 65 1.62 7.99 -13.36
N ASP A 66 1.70 8.20 -12.04
CA ASP A 66 2.33 9.39 -11.46
C ASP A 66 3.84 9.42 -11.72
N ALA A 67 4.51 8.28 -11.58
CA ALA A 67 5.92 8.13 -11.93
C ALA A 67 6.18 8.50 -13.40
N ARG A 68 5.27 8.12 -14.30
CA ARG A 68 5.39 8.40 -15.74
C ARG A 68 5.07 9.85 -16.08
N LEU A 69 4.01 10.42 -15.51
CA LEU A 69 3.52 11.75 -15.86
C LEU A 69 4.33 12.87 -15.21
N PHE A 70 4.79 12.66 -13.98
CA PHE A 70 5.43 13.69 -13.17
C PHE A 70 6.92 13.42 -12.92
N ALA A 71 7.48 12.32 -13.46
CA ALA A 71 8.83 11.86 -13.16
C ALA A 71 9.08 11.74 -11.65
N ASP A 72 8.03 11.40 -10.90
CA ASP A 72 8.07 11.32 -9.45
C ASP A 72 8.85 10.07 -9.02
N ALA A 73 10.03 10.29 -8.44
CA ALA A 73 10.91 9.23 -7.98
C ALA A 73 10.34 8.47 -6.76
N ALA A 74 9.47 9.10 -5.96
CA ALA A 74 8.77 8.42 -4.88
C ALA A 74 7.73 7.46 -5.46
N ALA A 75 6.88 7.95 -6.38
CA ALA A 75 5.88 7.11 -7.05
C ALA A 75 6.53 5.92 -7.80
N ALA A 76 7.71 6.12 -8.41
CA ALA A 76 8.45 5.05 -9.06
C ALA A 76 8.93 3.96 -8.08
N LYS A 77 9.39 4.36 -6.88
CA LYS A 77 9.76 3.41 -5.83
C LYS A 77 8.55 2.66 -5.28
N ASP A 78 7.43 3.36 -5.15
CA ASP A 78 6.17 2.79 -4.67
C ASP A 78 5.65 1.73 -5.63
N ALA A 79 5.68 2.00 -6.94
CA ALA A 79 5.33 1.02 -7.96
C ALA A 79 6.19 -0.26 -7.86
N VAL A 80 7.50 -0.13 -7.63
CA VAL A 80 8.40 -1.28 -7.43
C VAL A 80 8.02 -2.08 -6.19
N ALA A 81 7.75 -1.42 -5.07
CA ALA A 81 7.37 -2.07 -3.82
C ALA A 81 6.02 -2.82 -3.94
N LEU A 82 5.01 -2.17 -4.52
CA LEU A 82 3.68 -2.75 -4.74
C LEU A 82 3.74 -3.97 -5.69
N ARG A 83 4.55 -3.88 -6.74
CA ARG A 83 4.77 -4.99 -7.67
C ARG A 83 5.48 -6.18 -7.02
N GLY A 84 6.51 -5.92 -6.22
CA GLY A 84 7.19 -6.95 -5.43
C GLY A 84 6.25 -7.67 -4.47
N LEU A 85 5.31 -6.94 -3.86
CA LEU A 85 4.30 -7.52 -2.99
C LEU A 85 3.34 -8.46 -3.73
N LEU A 86 2.85 -8.05 -4.91
CA LEU A 86 1.99 -8.89 -5.75
C LEU A 86 2.68 -10.17 -6.23
N ASP A 87 3.97 -10.07 -6.61
CA ASP A 87 4.75 -11.19 -7.11
C ASP A 87 5.06 -12.22 -6.02
N ARG A 88 5.29 -11.77 -4.78
CA ARG A 88 5.58 -12.67 -3.65
C ARG A 88 4.38 -13.51 -3.23
N THR A 89 3.17 -12.98 -3.38
CA THR A 89 1.95 -13.64 -2.88
C THR A 89 1.15 -14.31 -3.99
N LYS A 90 1.78 -14.66 -5.13
CA LYS A 90 1.16 -15.43 -6.22
C LYS A 90 0.88 -16.88 -5.83
#